data_AF-A0AAP9XMQ8-F1
#
_entry.id   AF-A0AAP9XMQ8-F1
#
_cell.length_a   1.000
_cell.length_b   1.000
_cell.length_c   1.000
_cell.angle_alpha   90.00
_cell.angle_beta   90.00
_cell.angle_gamma   90.00
#
_symmetry.space_group_name_H-M   'P 1'
#
loop_
_entity.id
_entity.type
_entity.pdbx_description
1 polymer ?
#
loop_
_entity_poly.entity_id
_entity_poly.type
_entity_poly.pdbx_seq_one_letter_code
_entity_poly.pdbx_strand_id
1 'polypeptide(L)'
;MKLKSTIIVLGCAAALLSGCSTSKSSPERHAYYFVAHRSDFVGGNYAVNRQDNYRLNLPTFSKTYQLGKEDRAAGMSENDARSRAEQIKQQASKGTKTEHSFDRKADDKWSASMEDKDAQLFGRELSAAYLDGYLGVK
;
A
#
# COMPACT_ATOMS: atom_id res chain seq x y z
N MET A 1 -51.76 -43.80 15.72
CA MET A 1 -52.03 -42.41 16.18
C MET A 1 -50.83 -41.90 16.98
N LYS A 2 -50.24 -40.80 16.50
CA LYS A 2 -49.57 -39.70 17.23
C LYS A 2 -48.27 -39.95 18.04
N LEU A 3 -47.17 -39.53 17.39
CA LEU A 3 -46.04 -38.69 17.84
C LEU A 3 -45.67 -38.62 19.33
N LYS A 4 -44.35 -38.63 19.59
CA LYS A 4 -43.64 -37.50 20.22
C LYS A 4 -42.16 -37.50 19.83
N SER A 5 -41.83 -36.62 18.90
CA SER A 5 -40.47 -36.24 18.50
C SER A 5 -39.73 -35.64 19.69
N THR A 6 -38.50 -36.10 19.95
CA THR A 6 -37.53 -35.32 20.74
C THR A 6 -36.32 -35.07 19.86
N ILE A 7 -36.19 -33.82 19.46
CA ILE A 7 -35.08 -33.24 18.73
C ILE A 7 -33.95 -33.01 19.74
N ILE A 8 -32.75 -33.54 19.46
CA ILE A 8 -31.51 -32.96 20.00
C ILE A 8 -30.69 -32.53 18.79
N VAL A 9 -30.73 -31.21 18.57
CA VAL A 9 -29.86 -30.48 17.64
C VAL A 9 -28.43 -30.66 18.12
N LEU A 10 -27.66 -31.52 17.47
CA LEU A 10 -26.20 -31.51 17.60
C LEU A 10 -25.67 -30.42 16.66
N GLY A 11 -25.65 -29.21 17.20
CA GLY A 11 -25.34 -27.98 16.48
C GLY A 11 -23.93 -27.96 15.91
N CYS A 12 -23.86 -27.49 14.65
CA CYS A 12 -22.67 -26.99 14.01
C CYS A 12 -21.90 -26.03 14.92
N ALA A 13 -20.78 -26.47 15.49
CA ALA A 13 -19.79 -25.60 16.14
C ALA A 13 -18.41 -25.73 15.45
N ALA A 14 -18.40 -25.91 14.13
CA ALA A 14 -17.18 -25.93 13.31
C ALA A 14 -16.99 -24.63 12.51
N ALA A 15 -17.42 -23.50 13.06
CA ALA A 15 -17.14 -22.18 12.52
C ALA A 15 -16.54 -21.30 13.62
N LEU A 16 -15.57 -20.47 13.24
CA LEU A 16 -15.01 -19.32 13.98
C LEU A 16 -13.70 -19.53 14.78
N LEU A 17 -12.77 -20.34 14.28
CA LEU A 17 -11.33 -20.09 14.51
C LEU A 17 -10.63 -19.45 13.30
N SER A 18 -11.37 -18.73 12.46
CA SER A 18 -10.78 -17.64 11.69
C SER A 18 -10.54 -16.49 12.67
N GLY A 19 -9.47 -16.59 13.46
CA GLY A 19 -8.97 -15.46 14.22
C GLY A 19 -8.86 -14.29 13.25
N CYS A 20 -9.64 -13.24 13.47
CA CYS A 20 -9.50 -11.98 12.76
C CYS A 20 -8.14 -11.39 13.16
N SER A 21 -7.05 -11.91 12.61
CA SER A 21 -5.89 -11.08 12.39
C SER A 21 -6.37 -10.02 11.41
N THR A 22 -6.81 -8.87 11.95
CA THR A 22 -6.89 -7.60 11.24
C THR A 22 -5.46 -7.15 10.90
N SER A 23 -4.70 -8.04 10.25
CA SER A 23 -3.43 -7.71 9.64
C SER A 23 -3.77 -6.84 8.45
N LYS A 24 -3.20 -5.63 8.44
CA LYS A 24 -3.17 -4.76 7.28
C LYS A 24 -2.85 -5.60 6.04
N SER A 25 -3.61 -5.37 4.97
CA SER A 25 -3.29 -5.91 3.65
C SER A 25 -1.90 -5.42 3.20
N SER A 26 -1.26 -6.10 2.26
CA SER A 26 0.03 -5.71 1.70
C SER A 26 0.12 -4.22 1.33
N PRO A 27 -0.82 -3.63 0.55
CA PRO A 27 -0.74 -2.20 0.23
C PRO A 27 -0.84 -1.32 1.48
N GLU A 28 -1.64 -1.71 2.48
CA GLU A 28 -1.74 -1.00 3.76
C GLU A 28 -0.45 -1.12 4.59
N ARG A 29 0.23 -2.28 4.57
CA ARG A 29 1.53 -2.47 5.25
C ARG A 29 2.60 -1.59 4.64
N HIS A 30 2.75 -1.60 3.32
CA HIS A 30 3.77 -0.82 2.63
C HIS A 30 3.50 0.69 2.73
N ALA A 31 2.24 1.12 2.59
CA ALA A 31 1.87 2.52 2.79
C ALA A 31 2.13 2.98 4.23
N TYR A 32 1.78 2.16 5.22
CA TYR A 32 2.05 2.45 6.63
C TYR A 32 3.55 2.51 6.90
N TYR A 33 4.33 1.54 6.39
CA TYR A 33 5.77 1.49 6.59
C TYR A 33 6.46 2.72 6.02
N PHE A 34 6.14 3.10 4.79
CA PHE A 34 6.68 4.32 4.17
C PHE A 34 6.41 5.55 5.05
N VAL A 35 5.16 5.77 5.45
CA VAL A 35 4.77 6.97 6.22
C VAL A 35 5.35 6.97 7.64
N ALA A 36 5.58 5.79 8.23
CA ALA A 36 6.19 5.68 9.55
C ALA A 36 7.71 5.88 9.56
N HIS A 37 8.41 5.67 8.43
CA HIS A 37 9.88 5.67 8.36
C HIS A 37 10.48 6.74 7.44
N ARG A 38 9.64 7.52 6.75
CA ARG A 38 10.11 8.72 6.06
C ARG A 38 10.54 9.79 7.06
N SER A 39 11.35 10.73 6.61
CA SER A 39 11.72 11.88 7.43
C SER A 39 10.54 12.81 7.71
N ASP A 40 10.52 13.37 8.91
CA ASP A 40 9.59 14.44 9.31
C ASP A 40 10.08 15.83 8.84
N PHE A 41 11.16 15.89 8.04
CA PHE A 41 11.86 17.13 7.72
C PHE A 41 11.14 17.90 6.60
N VAL A 42 10.05 18.56 6.97
CA VAL A 42 9.64 19.82 6.36
C VAL A 42 10.20 20.93 7.25
N GLY A 43 11.12 21.73 6.72
CA GLY A 43 11.51 22.99 7.36
C GLY A 43 10.25 23.80 7.65
N GLY A 44 9.79 23.75 8.90
CA GLY A 44 8.59 24.40 9.41
C GLY A 44 7.29 23.92 8.74
N ASN A 45 6.57 22.96 9.36
CA ASN A 45 5.10 22.78 9.30
C ASN A 45 4.46 22.89 7.88
N TYR A 46 4.04 21.84 7.17
CA TYR A 46 2.85 21.03 7.46
C TYR A 46 2.77 19.86 6.46
N ALA A 47 3.23 18.70 6.89
CA ALA A 47 2.46 17.48 6.69
C ALA A 47 2.69 16.55 7.89
N VAL A 48 2.52 17.11 9.11
CA VAL A 48 2.84 16.45 10.38
C VAL A 48 1.93 15.26 10.68
N ASN A 49 0.75 15.19 10.07
CA ASN A 49 -0.20 14.12 10.32
C ASN A 49 0.12 12.86 9.50
N ARG A 50 0.65 11.84 10.17
CA ARG A 50 0.93 10.53 9.58
C ARG A 50 -0.31 9.84 9.03
N GLN A 51 -1.48 10.00 9.65
CA GLN A 51 -2.72 9.38 9.17
C GLN A 51 -3.17 9.96 7.82
N ASP A 52 -3.07 11.28 7.66
CA ASP A 52 -3.41 11.92 6.38
C ASP A 52 -2.44 11.52 5.27
N ASN A 53 -1.15 11.45 5.58
CA ASN A 53 -0.16 10.96 4.62
C ASN A 53 -0.38 9.50 4.24
N TYR A 54 -0.74 8.65 5.21
CA TYR A 54 -1.12 7.27 4.93
C TYR A 54 -2.32 7.21 3.97
N ARG A 55 -3.38 7.98 4.25
CA ARG A 55 -4.57 8.04 3.39
C ARG A 55 -4.26 8.55 1.98
N LEU A 56 -3.33 9.48 1.83
CA LEU A 56 -2.90 10.02 0.53
C LEU A 56 -2.05 9.04 -0.27
N ASN A 57 -1.22 8.24 0.38
CA ASN A 57 -0.31 7.31 -0.29
C ASN A 57 -0.95 5.95 -0.57
N LEU A 58 -1.90 5.49 0.26
CA LEU A 58 -2.54 4.18 0.14
C LEU A 58 -3.09 3.89 -1.28
N PRO A 59 -3.78 4.81 -1.98
CA PRO A 59 -4.25 4.54 -3.34
C PRO A 59 -3.14 4.17 -4.32
N THR A 60 -1.96 4.79 -4.21
CA THR A 60 -0.80 4.48 -5.06
C THR A 60 -0.29 3.07 -4.77
N PHE A 61 -0.13 2.69 -3.51
CA PHE A 61 0.27 1.34 -3.12
C PHE A 61 -0.76 0.29 -3.57
N SER A 62 -2.06 0.57 -3.38
CA SER A 62 -3.15 -0.30 -3.82
C SER A 62 -3.18 -0.52 -5.33
N LYS A 63 -2.97 0.56 -6.12
CA LYS A 63 -2.89 0.46 -7.58
C LYS A 63 -1.69 -0.36 -8.03
N THR A 64 -0.53 -0.16 -7.41
CA THR A 64 0.70 -0.88 -7.72
C THR A 64 0.61 -2.37 -7.36
N TYR A 65 -0.01 -2.69 -6.22
CA TYR A 65 -0.35 -4.07 -5.85
C TYR A 65 -1.31 -4.71 -6.86
N GLN A 66 -2.35 -3.99 -7.27
CA GLN A 66 -3.31 -4.47 -8.24
C GLN A 66 -2.68 -4.69 -9.62
N LEU A 67 -1.73 -3.84 -10.03
CA LEU A 67 -0.92 -4.05 -11.24
C LEU A 67 -0.14 -5.37 -11.19
N GLY A 68 0.47 -5.71 -10.05
CA GLY A 68 1.15 -6.99 -9.86
C GLY A 68 0.20 -8.19 -10.05
N LYS A 69 -1.01 -8.09 -9.50
CA LYS A 69 -2.05 -9.12 -9.69
C LYS A 69 -2.47 -9.26 -11.16
N GLU A 70 -2.60 -8.14 -11.85
CA GLU A 70 -2.96 -8.10 -13.28
C GLU A 70 -1.88 -8.71 -14.15
N ASP A 71 -0.61 -8.38 -13.91
CA ASP A 71 0.53 -8.97 -14.63
C ASP A 71 0.61 -10.49 -14.41
N ARG A 72 0.37 -10.96 -13.17
CA ARG A 72 0.27 -12.40 -12.87
C ARG A 72 -0.87 -13.04 -13.66
N ALA A 73 -2.05 -12.42 -13.67
CA ALA A 73 -3.21 -12.92 -14.40
C ALA A 73 -3.00 -12.92 -15.93
N ALA A 74 -2.18 -12.01 -16.44
CA ALA A 74 -1.77 -11.95 -17.85
C ALA A 74 -0.68 -12.98 -18.22
N GLY A 75 -0.19 -13.79 -17.26
CA GLY A 75 0.81 -14.82 -17.52
C GLY A 75 2.25 -14.29 -17.62
N MET A 76 2.53 -13.08 -17.13
CA MET A 76 3.89 -12.56 -17.05
C MET A 76 4.78 -13.50 -16.24
N SER A 77 6.03 -13.70 -16.67
CA SER A 77 6.99 -14.52 -15.93
C SER A 77 7.46 -13.82 -14.65
N GLU A 78 7.90 -14.58 -13.64
CA GLU A 78 8.38 -13.98 -12.39
C GLU A 78 9.64 -13.12 -12.61
N ASN A 79 10.49 -13.50 -13.57
CA ASN A 79 11.67 -12.72 -13.94
C ASN A 79 11.28 -11.36 -14.53
N ASP A 80 10.27 -11.32 -15.40
CA ASP A 80 9.76 -10.07 -15.98
C ASP A 80 9.10 -9.20 -14.91
N ALA A 81 8.37 -9.81 -13.97
CA ALA A 81 7.79 -9.11 -12.83
C ALA A 81 8.89 -8.50 -11.94
N ARG A 82 9.96 -9.23 -11.64
CA ARG A 82 11.11 -8.69 -10.89
C ARG A 82 11.80 -7.54 -11.63
N SER A 83 11.95 -7.65 -12.94
CA SER A 83 12.47 -6.56 -13.78
C SER A 83 11.58 -5.32 -13.72
N ARG A 84 10.25 -5.50 -13.81
CA ARG A 84 9.28 -4.40 -13.65
C ARG A 84 9.32 -3.79 -12.25
N ALA A 85 9.45 -4.62 -11.20
CA ALA A 85 9.57 -4.14 -9.82
C ALA A 85 10.81 -3.23 -9.65
N GLU A 86 11.93 -3.56 -10.29
CA GLU A 86 13.12 -2.72 -10.32
C GLU A 86 12.89 -1.40 -11.07
N GLN A 87 12.15 -1.42 -12.19
CA GLN A 87 11.77 -0.21 -12.91
C GLN A 87 10.87 0.70 -12.06
N ILE A 88 9.87 0.13 -11.37
CA ILE A 88 9.00 0.86 -10.42
C ILE A 88 9.84 1.52 -9.33
N LYS A 89 10.78 0.77 -8.73
CA LYS A 89 11.69 1.30 -7.71
C LYS A 89 12.48 2.50 -8.24
N GLN A 90 13.10 2.37 -9.41
CA GLN A 90 13.93 3.43 -10.00
C GLN A 90 13.11 4.66 -10.40
N GLN A 91 11.93 4.47 -10.98
CA GLN A 91 11.06 5.58 -11.38
C GLN A 91 10.59 6.38 -10.16
N ALA A 92 10.10 5.69 -9.13
CA ALA A 92 9.65 6.32 -7.89
C ALA A 92 10.80 7.02 -7.13
N SER A 93 12.00 6.42 -7.13
CA SER A 93 13.18 7.02 -6.47
C SER A 93 13.72 8.26 -7.18
N LYS A 94 13.41 8.46 -8.47
CA LYS A 94 13.90 9.59 -9.29
C LYS A 94 12.95 10.79 -9.30
N GLY A 95 11.71 10.63 -8.86
CA GLY A 95 10.67 11.63 -9.08
C GLY A 95 9.62 11.65 -8.00
N THR A 96 9.85 12.43 -6.96
CA THR A 96 8.76 13.01 -6.16
C THR A 96 9.06 14.50 -5.93
N LYS A 97 9.12 15.25 -7.04
CA LYS A 97 9.05 16.71 -7.02
C LYS A 97 7.57 17.09 -7.01
N THR A 98 7.05 17.48 -5.87
CA THR A 98 5.71 18.05 -5.79
C THR A 98 5.84 19.56 -5.92
N GLU A 99 5.31 20.14 -6.99
CA GLU A 99 5.11 21.59 -7.03
C GLU A 99 3.87 21.91 -6.21
N HIS A 100 4.06 22.56 -5.06
CA HIS A 100 2.96 23.15 -4.31
C HIS A 100 2.84 24.61 -4.74
N SER A 101 1.67 25.01 -5.25
CA SER A 101 1.28 26.42 -5.28
C SER A 101 0.32 26.69 -4.13
N PHE A 102 0.68 27.63 -3.26
CA PHE A 102 -0.25 28.20 -2.31
C PHE A 102 -0.81 29.49 -2.94
N ASP A 103 -2.12 29.58 -3.06
CA ASP A 103 -2.88 30.80 -3.39
C ASP A 103 -2.45 31.64 -4.60
N ARG A 104 -3.04 31.38 -5.78
CA ARG A 104 -3.31 32.35 -6.88
C ARG A 104 -2.24 33.43 -7.20
N LYS A 105 -0.96 33.15 -6.94
CA LYS A 105 0.20 33.99 -7.25
C LYS A 105 1.22 33.07 -7.91
N ALA A 106 1.46 33.29 -9.20
CA ALA A 106 2.25 32.39 -10.05
C ALA A 106 3.74 32.36 -9.70
N ASP A 107 4.17 33.23 -8.80
CA ASP A 107 5.55 33.53 -8.38
C ASP A 107 5.96 32.84 -7.06
N ASP A 108 5.02 32.40 -6.22
CA ASP A 108 5.32 31.67 -4.98
C ASP A 108 5.35 30.15 -5.21
N LYS A 109 6.39 29.69 -5.92
CA LYS A 109 6.68 28.26 -6.09
C LYS A 109 7.77 27.84 -5.12
N TRP A 110 7.42 27.09 -4.08
CA TRP A 110 8.41 26.32 -3.32
C TRP A 110 8.39 24.86 -3.81
N SER A 111 9.51 24.39 -4.33
CA SER A 111 9.68 22.98 -4.65
C SER A 111 10.03 22.22 -3.37
N ALA A 112 9.04 21.57 -2.76
CA ALA A 112 9.32 20.53 -1.78
C ALA A 112 9.65 19.24 -2.55
N SER A 113 10.95 18.98 -2.74
CA SER A 113 11.37 17.65 -3.19
C SER A 113 11.35 16.74 -1.97
N MET A 114 10.77 15.55 -2.12
CA MET A 114 10.97 14.48 -1.13
C MET A 114 12.47 14.27 -0.94
N GLU A 115 12.94 14.14 0.30
CA GLU A 115 14.36 13.85 0.55
C GLU A 115 14.76 12.58 -0.20
N ASP A 116 16.00 12.53 -0.72
CA ASP A 116 16.46 11.39 -1.53
C ASP A 116 16.28 10.04 -0.83
N LYS A 117 16.45 10.00 0.50
CA LYS A 117 16.25 8.79 1.31
C LYS A 117 14.78 8.37 1.37
N ASP A 118 13.86 9.34 1.40
CA ASP A 118 12.41 9.11 1.44
C ASP A 118 11.92 8.68 0.06
N ALA A 119 12.48 9.23 -1.02
CA ALA A 119 12.20 8.81 -2.39
C ALA A 119 12.67 7.37 -2.63
N GLN A 120 13.86 7.02 -2.13
CA GLN A 120 14.36 5.64 -2.16
C GLN A 120 13.48 4.69 -1.35
N LEU A 121 13.05 5.10 -0.15
CA LEU A 121 12.12 4.35 0.68
C LEU A 121 10.79 4.13 -0.06
N PHE A 122 10.21 5.19 -0.63
CA PHE A 122 8.96 5.13 -1.38
C PHE A 122 9.04 4.16 -2.55
N GLY A 123 10.11 4.25 -3.35
CA GLY A 123 10.33 3.35 -4.48
C GLY A 123 10.52 1.90 -4.06
N ARG A 124 11.23 1.64 -2.96
CA ARG A 124 11.40 0.28 -2.42
C ARG A 124 10.07 -0.32 -1.98
N GLU A 125 9.28 0.42 -1.20
CA GLU A 125 8.00 -0.08 -0.70
C GLU A 125 6.98 -0.26 -1.86
N LEU A 126 6.99 0.60 -2.88
CA LEU A 126 6.13 0.42 -4.07
C LEU A 126 6.52 -0.82 -4.88
N SER A 127 7.82 -1.03 -5.07
CA SER A 127 8.36 -2.22 -5.73
C SER A 127 7.96 -3.50 -4.99
N ALA A 128 8.03 -3.48 -3.65
CA ALA A 128 7.59 -4.59 -2.82
C ALA A 128 6.08 -4.82 -2.90
N ALA A 129 5.25 -3.76 -2.84
CA ALA A 129 3.80 -3.88 -3.00
C ALA A 129 3.39 -4.48 -4.36
N TYR A 130 4.11 -4.13 -5.43
CA TYR A 130 3.92 -4.75 -6.75
C TYR A 130 4.21 -6.25 -6.69
N LEU A 131 5.36 -6.65 -6.13
CA LEU A 131 5.74 -8.06 -6.04
C LEU A 131 4.80 -8.85 -5.14
N ASP A 132 4.32 -8.28 -4.04
CA ASP A 132 3.31 -8.89 -3.18
C ASP A 132 2.02 -9.16 -3.97
N GLY A 133 1.57 -8.20 -4.80
CA GLY A 133 0.44 -8.39 -5.69
C GLY A 133 0.66 -9.49 -6.71
N TYR A 134 1.84 -9.51 -7.33
CA TYR A 134 2.23 -10.54 -8.30
C TYR A 134 2.37 -11.93 -7.68
N LEU A 135 2.87 -12.04 -6.45
CA LEU A 135 3.08 -13.29 -5.74
C LEU A 135 1.86 -13.75 -4.94
N GLY A 136 0.83 -12.90 -4.80
CA GLY A 136 -0.39 -13.20 -4.04
C GLY A 136 -0.23 -13.07 -2.52
N VAL A 137 0.73 -12.28 -2.06
CA VAL A 137 0.93 -11.96 -0.65
C VAL A 137 -0.16 -11.00 -0.19
N LYS A 138 -0.98 -11.43 0.77
CA LYS A 138 -2.11 -10.65 1.29
C LYS A 138 -1.68 -9.57 2.24
#